data_AF-A0A8H7EXB8-F1
#
_entry.id   AF-A0A8H7EXB8-F1
#
_cell.length_a   1.000
_cell.length_b   1.000
_cell.length_c   1.000
_cell.angle_alpha   90.00
_cell.angle_beta   90.00
_cell.angle_gamma   90.00
#
_symmetry.space_group_name_H-M   'P 1'
#
loop_
_entity.id
_entity.type
_entity.pdbx_description
1 polymer ?
#
loop_
_entity_poly.entity_id
_entity_poly.type
_entity_poly.pdbx_seq_one_letter_code
_entity_poly.pdbx_strand_id
1 'polypeptide(L)'
;MPFSHAAEIGYDGASLRMDEVLECMSEIIFNKVKRRRLLESRDSHTQPIIDYLNALLLHQNFLELAVPELRKHILIVLQKLCEKSMLYPTCYTLDDIEDISPKGAGGFCDIYQGRYQGQNLCLKVVRLYEKQDQHEMLKAHSREAILWSQLEHPNIAPFYGVFCLKEAHGRICLLSPLMENGNIVEYLAG
;
A
#
# COMPACT_ATOMS: atom_id res chain seq x y z
N MET A 1 -9.13 8.06 -2.56
CA MET A 1 -8.99 6.64 -2.14
C MET A 1 -10.38 6.05 -2.00
N PRO A 2 -10.58 4.79 -2.41
CA PRO A 2 -11.47 4.40 -3.50
C PRO A 2 -12.94 4.69 -3.15
N PHE A 3 -13.56 5.83 -3.40
CA PHE A 3 -13.28 6.99 -4.22
C PHE A 3 -13.74 8.19 -3.39
N SER A 4 -12.84 9.14 -3.09
CA SER A 4 -13.02 10.32 -2.21
C SER A 4 -14.24 10.29 -1.26
N HIS A 5 -14.21 9.46 -0.23
CA HIS A 5 -14.85 9.78 1.04
C HIS A 5 -13.85 9.43 2.13
N ALA A 6 -13.36 10.45 2.83
CA ALA A 6 -12.64 10.27 4.07
C ALA A 6 -13.58 9.53 5.03
N ALA A 7 -13.25 8.28 5.35
CA ALA A 7 -13.88 7.64 6.49
C ALA A 7 -13.40 8.40 7.73
N GLU A 8 -14.26 9.23 8.30
CA GLU A 8 -14.08 9.75 9.65
C GLU A 8 -14.08 8.55 10.60
N ILE A 9 -12.88 8.11 10.96
CA ILE A 9 -12.72 7.16 12.07
C ILE A 9 -13.03 7.94 13.33
N GLY A 10 -14.25 7.75 13.85
CA GLY A 10 -14.65 8.23 15.16
C GLY A 10 -13.77 7.58 16.22
N TYR A 11 -12.77 8.32 16.70
CA TYR A 11 -12.01 7.99 17.90
C TYR A 11 -12.50 8.91 19.03
N ASP A 12 -13.31 8.35 19.92
CA ASP A 12 -13.69 8.97 21.18
C ASP A 12 -12.60 8.66 22.22
N GLY A 13 -12.08 9.70 22.88
CA GLY A 13 -11.08 9.59 23.94
C GLY A 13 -9.75 10.29 23.62
N ALA A 14 -9.66 11.57 24.01
CA ALA A 14 -8.47 12.43 23.99
C ALA A 14 -7.71 12.45 22.64
N SER A 15 -8.12 13.37 21.74
CA SER A 15 -7.28 13.72 20.59
C SER A 15 -5.94 14.23 21.09
N LEU A 16 -4.91 13.37 21.07
CA LEU A 16 -3.52 13.77 21.22
C LEU A 16 -3.28 14.94 20.26
N ARG A 17 -2.66 16.00 20.76
CA ARG A 17 -2.33 17.12 19.89
C ARG A 17 -1.23 16.69 18.93
N MET A 18 -1.19 17.30 17.74
CA MET A 18 -0.25 16.86 16.70
C MET A 18 1.22 17.02 17.13
N ASP A 19 1.53 18.00 17.98
CA ASP A 19 2.84 18.16 18.63
C ASP A 19 3.22 16.97 19.51
N GLU A 20 2.29 16.46 20.33
CA GLU A 20 2.50 15.26 21.16
C GLU A 20 2.73 14.02 20.29
N VAL A 21 1.99 13.90 19.18
CA VAL A 21 2.18 12.82 18.19
C VAL A 21 3.58 12.92 17.57
N LEU A 22 4.00 14.11 17.14
CA LEU A 22 5.31 14.33 16.53
C LEU A 22 6.45 14.02 17.50
N GLU A 23 6.33 14.44 18.75
CA GLU A 23 7.31 14.17 19.81
C GLU A 23 7.42 12.66 20.06
N CYS A 24 6.30 11.99 20.29
CA CYS A 24 6.25 10.54 20.53
C CYS A 24 6.83 9.75 19.34
N MET A 25 6.42 10.10 18.12
CA MET A 25 6.92 9.44 16.92
C MET A 25 8.41 9.69 16.71
N SER A 26 8.90 10.90 16.96
CA SER A 26 10.33 11.21 16.89
C SER A 26 11.13 10.37 17.89
N GLU A 27 10.64 10.29 19.13
CA GLU A 27 11.28 9.51 20.19
C GLU A 27 11.36 8.03 19.84
N ILE A 28 10.30 7.46 19.25
CA ILE A 28 10.27 6.04 18.85
C ILE A 28 11.15 5.80 17.62
N ILE A 29 10.99 6.62 16.57
CA ILE A 29 11.58 6.38 15.26
C ILE A 29 13.09 6.64 15.25
N PHE A 30 13.57 7.67 15.95
CA PHE A 30 15.01 7.96 16.01
C PHE A 30 15.75 7.12 17.06
N ASN A 31 15.04 6.56 18.05
CA ASN A 31 15.66 5.65 19.02
C ASN A 31 15.78 4.22 18.45
N LYS A 32 17.00 3.73 18.31
CA LYS A 32 17.29 2.39 17.74
C LYS A 32 16.61 1.24 18.49
N VAL A 33 16.48 1.33 19.82
CA VAL A 33 15.87 0.28 20.64
C VAL A 33 14.36 0.31 20.51
N LYS A 34 13.73 1.49 20.63
CA LYS A 34 12.27 1.64 20.46
C LYS A 34 11.83 1.26 19.04
N ARG A 35 12.52 1.74 18.02
CA ARG A 35 12.27 1.36 16.62
C ARG A 35 12.42 -0.13 16.38
N ARG A 36 13.42 -0.78 16.99
CA ARG A 36 13.56 -2.24 16.87
C ARG A 36 12.38 -2.97 17.49
N ARG A 37 11.96 -2.59 18.70
CA ARG A 37 10.78 -3.16 19.37
C ARG A 37 9.51 -3.00 18.53
N LEU A 38 9.34 -1.85 17.88
CA LEU A 38 8.24 -1.60 16.95
C LEU A 38 8.26 -2.60 15.79
N LEU A 39 9.44 -2.87 15.21
CA LEU A 39 9.63 -3.85 14.12
C LEU A 39 9.56 -5.33 14.55
N GLU A 40 9.47 -5.58 15.85
CA GLU A 40 9.36 -6.90 16.49
C GLU A 40 7.99 -7.06 17.17
N SER A 41 7.01 -6.22 16.81
CA SER A 41 5.64 -6.31 17.32
C SER A 41 5.05 -7.70 17.06
N ARG A 42 4.29 -8.20 18.03
CA ARG A 42 3.56 -9.47 17.91
C ARG A 42 2.40 -9.33 16.95
N ASP A 43 1.99 -10.43 16.31
CA ASP A 43 0.95 -10.48 15.28
C ASP A 43 -0.34 -9.72 15.66
N SER A 44 -0.79 -9.81 16.91
CA SER A 44 -2.00 -9.12 17.40
C SER A 44 -1.93 -7.59 17.41
N HIS A 45 -0.74 -6.99 17.36
CA HIS A 45 -0.55 -5.54 17.40
C HIS A 45 -0.01 -4.98 16.08
N THR A 46 0.40 -5.84 15.15
CA THR A 46 1.06 -5.41 13.91
C THR A 46 0.12 -4.65 12.99
N GLN A 47 -1.12 -5.11 12.79
CA GLN A 47 -2.09 -4.43 11.92
C GLN A 47 -2.44 -3.01 12.41
N PRO A 48 -2.79 -2.78 13.70
CA PRO A 48 -3.02 -1.42 14.21
C PRO A 48 -1.83 -0.49 14.04
N ILE A 49 -0.60 -0.98 14.20
CA ILE A 49 0.61 -0.18 13.98
C ILE A 49 0.74 0.20 12.50
N ILE A 50 0.54 -0.74 11.59
CA ILE A 50 0.58 -0.48 10.13
C ILE A 50 -0.45 0.58 9.76
N ASP A 51 -1.68 0.43 10.22
CA ASP A 51 -2.78 1.36 9.92
C ASP A 51 -2.50 2.75 10.49
N TYR A 52 -1.99 2.83 11.72
CA TYR A 52 -1.63 4.10 12.35
C TYR A 52 -0.50 4.83 11.61
N LEU A 53 0.59 4.12 11.28
CA LEU A 53 1.72 4.73 10.55
C LEU A 53 1.29 5.19 9.16
N ASN A 54 0.44 4.42 8.47
CA ASN A 54 -0.11 4.82 7.18
C ASN A 54 -1.03 6.04 7.31
N ALA A 55 -1.91 6.07 8.31
CA ALA A 55 -2.78 7.21 8.57
C ALA A 55 -1.98 8.50 8.84
N LEU A 56 -0.87 8.42 9.60
CA LEU A 56 0.03 9.56 9.80
C LEU A 56 0.61 10.07 8.49
N LEU A 57 1.06 9.16 7.61
CA LEU A 57 1.61 9.52 6.30
C LEU A 57 0.56 10.09 5.33
N LEU A 58 -0.73 9.89 5.58
CA LEU A 58 -1.83 10.49 4.82
C LEU A 58 -2.38 11.77 5.44
N HIS A 59 -2.01 12.10 6.68
CA HIS A 59 -2.58 13.22 7.41
C HIS A 59 -1.88 14.55 7.04
N GLN A 60 -2.61 15.51 6.47
CA GLN A 60 -2.06 16.80 6.02
C GLN A 60 -1.26 17.54 7.09
N ASN A 61 -1.81 17.78 8.28
CA ASN A 61 -1.07 18.47 9.35
C ASN A 61 0.24 17.74 9.75
N PHE A 62 0.25 16.40 9.73
CA PHE A 62 1.48 15.64 9.98
C PHE A 62 2.50 15.87 8.86
N LEU A 63 2.06 15.83 7.60
CA LEU A 63 2.88 16.15 6.43
C LEU A 63 3.27 17.63 6.31
N GLU A 64 2.68 18.54 7.07
CA GLU A 64 3.13 19.93 7.11
C GLU A 64 4.18 20.12 8.21
N LEU A 65 3.95 19.51 9.38
CA LEU A 65 4.74 19.76 10.59
C LEU A 65 5.93 18.79 10.77
N ALA A 66 5.83 17.53 10.32
CA ALA A 66 6.89 16.55 10.51
C ALA A 66 8.12 16.88 9.67
N VAL A 67 9.32 16.75 10.24
CA VAL A 67 10.56 16.89 9.47
C VAL A 67 10.68 15.78 8.40
N PRO A 68 11.28 16.05 7.22
CA PRO A 68 11.38 15.08 6.14
C PRO A 68 12.00 13.74 6.55
N GLU A 69 12.99 13.78 7.45
CA GLU A 69 13.65 12.60 8.00
C GLU A 69 12.67 11.71 8.78
N LEU A 70 11.76 12.29 9.55
CA LEU A 70 10.78 11.54 10.33
C LEU A 70 9.82 10.80 9.38
N ARG A 71 9.29 11.49 8.37
CA ARG A 71 8.38 10.91 7.36
C ARG A 71 9.05 9.75 6.64
N LYS A 72 10.30 9.97 6.18
CA LYS A 72 11.10 8.94 5.51
C LYS A 72 11.28 7.70 6.39
N HIS A 73 11.63 7.89 7.67
CA HIS A 73 11.85 6.76 8.56
C HIS A 73 10.55 6.05 8.96
N ILE A 74 9.44 6.77 9.10
CA ILE A 74 8.11 6.16 9.28
C ILE A 74 7.76 5.30 8.07
N LEU A 75 7.95 5.81 6.85
CA LEU A 75 7.72 5.05 5.63
C LEU A 75 8.59 3.78 5.56
N ILE A 76 9.87 3.87 5.91
CA ILE A 76 10.77 2.70 5.98
C ILE A 76 10.29 1.69 7.03
N VAL A 77 9.80 2.15 8.18
CA VAL A 77 9.27 1.26 9.24
C VAL A 77 7.99 0.60 8.77
N LEU A 78 7.05 1.36 8.19
CA LEU A 78 5.81 0.84 7.61
C LEU A 78 6.11 -0.23 6.56
N GLN A 79 7.02 0.06 5.63
CA GLN A 79 7.45 -0.87 4.59
C GLN A 79 7.99 -2.18 5.20
N LYS A 80 8.87 -2.10 6.20
CA LYS A 80 9.43 -3.27 6.88
C LYS A 80 8.40 -4.07 7.68
N LEU A 81 7.41 -3.42 8.28
CA LEU A 81 6.32 -4.09 8.97
C LEU A 81 5.46 -4.88 7.97
N CYS A 82 5.07 -4.24 6.87
CA CYS A 82 4.30 -4.89 5.82
C CYS A 82 5.06 -6.08 5.20
N GLU A 83 6.35 -5.91 4.90
CA GLU A 83 7.20 -6.98 4.36
C GLU A 83 7.31 -8.19 5.28
N LYS A 84 7.48 -7.96 6.59
CA LYS A 84 7.68 -9.05 7.56
C LYS A 84 6.39 -9.80 7.87
N SER A 85 5.29 -9.07 7.98
CA SER A 85 4.00 -9.62 8.41
C SER A 85 3.13 -10.06 7.24
N MET A 86 3.47 -9.66 6.01
CA MET A 86 2.62 -9.82 4.83
C MET A 86 1.25 -9.15 4.97
N LEU A 87 1.15 -8.16 5.87
CA LEU A 87 -0.02 -7.32 6.05
C LEU A 87 0.14 -6.01 5.27
N TYR A 88 -0.99 -5.36 5.02
CA TYR A 88 -1.08 -4.08 4.32
C TYR A 88 -1.96 -3.13 5.13
N PRO A 89 -1.83 -1.80 4.95
CA PRO A 89 -2.80 -0.88 5.50
C PRO A 89 -4.22 -1.29 5.09
N THR A 90 -5.11 -1.45 6.06
CA THR A 90 -6.46 -1.97 5.85
C THR A 90 -7.25 -1.12 4.86
N CYS A 91 -6.98 0.20 4.82
CA CYS A 91 -7.58 1.12 3.86
C CYS A 91 -7.20 0.84 2.39
N TYR A 92 -6.23 -0.02 2.14
CA TYR A 92 -5.82 -0.46 0.81
C TYR A 92 -6.24 -1.88 0.49
N THR A 93 -6.76 -2.66 1.43
CA THR A 93 -7.21 -4.03 1.15
C THR A 93 -8.63 -3.99 0.59
N LEU A 94 -8.81 -4.51 -0.62
CA LEU A 94 -10.13 -4.72 -1.23
C LEU A 94 -10.44 -6.22 -1.27
N ASP A 95 -11.72 -6.58 -1.12
CA ASP A 95 -12.18 -7.97 -1.10
C ASP A 95 -13.31 -8.27 -2.12
N ASP A 96 -13.92 -7.25 -2.72
CA ASP A 96 -15.13 -7.36 -3.57
C ASP A 96 -14.87 -6.95 -5.03
N ILE A 97 -13.85 -7.52 -5.67
CA ILE A 97 -13.58 -7.29 -7.10
C ILE A 97 -14.33 -8.32 -7.95
N GLU A 98 -15.15 -7.83 -8.86
CA GLU A 98 -16.01 -8.59 -9.76
C GLU A 98 -15.43 -8.65 -11.19
N ASP A 99 -16.05 -9.45 -12.07
CA ASP A 99 -15.78 -9.51 -13.52
C ASP A 99 -14.30 -9.70 -13.89
N ILE A 100 -13.57 -10.49 -13.09
CA ILE A 100 -12.13 -10.67 -13.26
C ILE A 100 -11.83 -11.47 -14.53
N SER A 101 -11.08 -10.88 -15.45
CA SER A 101 -10.71 -11.50 -16.73
C SER A 101 -9.28 -11.12 -17.14
N PRO A 102 -8.55 -12.02 -17.83
CA PRO A 102 -7.20 -11.72 -18.29
C PRO A 102 -7.24 -10.66 -19.40
N LYS A 103 -6.33 -9.67 -19.32
CA LYS A 103 -6.22 -8.59 -20.30
C LYS A 103 -4.91 -8.62 -21.08
N GLY A 104 -3.83 -9.08 -20.44
CA GLY A 104 -2.53 -9.15 -21.08
C GLY A 104 -1.45 -9.68 -20.15
N ALA A 105 -0.22 -9.66 -20.65
CA ALA A 105 0.94 -10.21 -19.97
C ALA A 105 2.16 -9.32 -20.25
N GLY A 106 2.85 -8.90 -19.18
CA GLY A 106 4.18 -8.31 -19.27
C GLY A 106 5.28 -9.35 -19.03
N GLY A 107 6.54 -8.92 -19.02
CA GLY A 107 7.68 -9.80 -18.73
C GLY A 107 7.67 -10.39 -17.32
N PHE A 108 7.11 -9.65 -16.35
CA PHE A 108 7.17 -10.01 -14.92
C PHE A 108 5.80 -10.12 -14.25
N CYS A 109 4.71 -9.73 -14.93
CA CYS A 109 3.37 -9.73 -14.37
C CYS A 109 2.34 -10.12 -15.41
N ASP A 110 1.22 -10.66 -14.93
CA ASP A 110 -0.01 -10.79 -15.69
C ASP A 110 -0.92 -9.61 -15.36
N ILE A 111 -1.62 -9.11 -16.38
CA ILE A 111 -2.58 -8.04 -16.22
C ILE A 111 -3.97 -8.62 -16.37
N TYR A 112 -4.76 -8.45 -15.32
CA TYR A 112 -6.19 -8.75 -15.32
C TYR A 112 -6.96 -7.43 -15.29
N GLN A 113 -8.17 -7.47 -15.81
CA GLN A 113 -9.18 -6.45 -15.60
C GLN A 113 -10.18 -6.99 -14.59
N GLY A 114 -10.69 -6.11 -13.72
CA GLY A 114 -11.81 -6.41 -12.84
C GLY A 114 -12.70 -5.18 -12.68
N ARG A 115 -13.75 -5.31 -11.88
CA ARG A 115 -14.69 -4.23 -11.58
C ARG A 115 -14.85 -4.07 -10.07
N TYR A 116 -14.82 -2.83 -9.59
CA TYR A 116 -15.06 -2.49 -8.19
C TYR A 116 -15.97 -1.26 -8.12
N GLN A 117 -17.10 -1.39 -7.42
CA GLN A 117 -18.11 -0.32 -7.30
C GLN A 117 -18.49 0.31 -8.67
N GLY A 118 -18.63 -0.53 -9.70
CA GLY A 118 -18.98 -0.09 -11.06
C GLY A 118 -17.82 0.48 -11.89
N GLN A 119 -16.60 0.61 -11.33
CA GLN A 119 -15.43 1.11 -12.05
C GLN A 119 -14.50 -0.01 -12.52
N ASN A 120 -13.94 0.13 -13.73
CA ASN A 120 -12.98 -0.81 -14.27
C ASN A 120 -11.60 -0.61 -13.63
N LEU A 121 -11.01 -1.70 -13.15
CA LEU A 121 -9.70 -1.74 -12.51
C LEU A 121 -8.69 -2.54 -13.34
N CYS A 122 -7.44 -2.13 -13.24
CA CYS A 122 -6.29 -2.93 -13.61
C CYS A 122 -5.81 -3.70 -12.37
N LEU A 123 -5.65 -5.03 -12.52
CA LEU A 123 -5.09 -5.93 -11.52
C LEU A 123 -3.73 -6.38 -12.02
N LYS A 124 -2.66 -5.81 -11.45
CA LYS A 124 -1.29 -6.24 -11.72
C LYS A 124 -0.97 -7.44 -10.84
N VAL A 125 -1.03 -8.64 -11.43
CA VAL A 125 -0.75 -9.91 -10.76
C VAL A 125 0.70 -10.26 -10.98
N VAL A 126 1.49 -10.35 -9.92
CA VAL A 126 2.90 -10.70 -10.09
C VAL A 126 3.08 -12.21 -10.19
N ARG A 127 3.88 -12.64 -11.17
CA ARG A 127 4.18 -14.06 -11.40
C ARG A 127 5.21 -14.54 -10.40
N LEU A 128 4.87 -15.55 -9.61
CA LEU A 128 5.85 -16.29 -8.80
C LEU A 128 6.47 -17.37 -9.69
N TYR A 129 7.77 -17.28 -9.97
CA TYR A 129 8.49 -18.31 -10.72
C TYR A 129 9.00 -19.39 -9.77
N GLU A 130 8.83 -20.68 -10.10
CA GLU A 130 9.21 -21.82 -9.23
C GLU A 130 10.68 -21.84 -8.79
N LYS A 131 11.57 -21.19 -9.55
CA LYS A 131 13.02 -21.11 -9.26
C LYS A 131 13.42 -19.90 -8.43
N GLN A 132 12.50 -18.98 -8.14
CA GLN A 132 12.76 -17.78 -7.34
C GLN A 132 12.26 -17.96 -5.91
N ASP A 133 12.94 -17.31 -4.98
CA ASP A 133 12.51 -17.25 -3.58
C ASP A 133 11.18 -16.48 -3.50
N GLN A 134 10.08 -17.21 -3.34
CA GLN A 134 8.73 -16.64 -3.23
C GLN A 134 8.65 -15.59 -2.12
N HIS A 135 9.41 -15.74 -1.04
CA HIS A 135 9.43 -14.80 0.06
C HIS A 135 10.05 -13.47 -0.33
N GLU A 136 11.15 -13.48 -1.10
CA GLU A 136 11.78 -12.25 -1.61
C GLU A 136 10.90 -11.54 -2.64
N MET A 137 10.17 -12.29 -3.48
CA MET A 137 9.20 -11.70 -4.41
C MET A 137 8.05 -11.02 -3.67
N LEU A 138 7.48 -11.68 -2.67
CA LEU A 138 6.41 -11.14 -1.84
C LEU A 138 6.86 -9.87 -1.10
N LYS A 139 8.09 -9.82 -0.59
CA LYS A 139 8.68 -8.58 -0.04
C LYS A 139 8.77 -7.47 -1.09
N ALA A 140 9.24 -7.78 -2.29
CA ALA A 140 9.32 -6.80 -3.37
C ALA A 140 7.95 -6.22 -3.72
N HIS A 141 6.88 -7.02 -3.69
CA HIS A 141 5.51 -6.54 -3.91
C HIS A 141 4.99 -5.69 -2.77
N SER A 142 5.28 -6.09 -1.53
CA SER A 142 4.94 -5.28 -0.36
C SER A 142 5.61 -3.91 -0.44
N ARG A 143 6.90 -3.87 -0.82
CA ARG A 143 7.63 -2.62 -1.06
C ARG A 143 7.00 -1.76 -2.14
N GLU A 144 6.63 -2.39 -3.26
CA GLU A 144 6.01 -1.70 -4.38
C GLU A 144 4.66 -1.09 -3.99
N ALA A 145 3.79 -1.86 -3.31
CA ALA A 145 2.49 -1.40 -2.84
C ALA A 145 2.62 -0.17 -1.92
N ILE A 146 3.48 -0.27 -0.90
CA ILE A 146 3.66 0.81 0.07
C ILE A 146 4.26 2.05 -0.59
N LEU A 147 5.28 1.92 -1.44
CA LEU A 147 5.85 3.07 -2.13
C LEU A 147 4.84 3.72 -3.08
N TRP A 148 4.13 2.92 -3.87
CA TRP A 148 3.14 3.42 -4.82
C TRP A 148 1.98 4.13 -4.11
N SER A 149 1.56 3.64 -2.94
CA SER A 149 0.53 4.30 -2.12
C SER A 149 0.89 5.73 -1.68
N GLN A 150 2.17 6.10 -1.71
CA GLN A 150 2.66 7.44 -1.34
C GLN A 150 2.86 8.36 -2.55
N LEU A 151 2.61 7.88 -3.77
CA LEU A 151 2.79 8.67 -4.99
C LEU A 151 1.46 9.28 -5.42
N GLU A 152 1.36 10.60 -5.30
CA GLU A 152 0.21 11.37 -5.76
C GLU A 152 0.66 12.44 -6.77
N HIS A 153 0.44 12.17 -8.05
CA HIS A 153 0.80 13.08 -9.14
C HIS A 153 -0.10 12.83 -10.36
N PRO A 154 -0.55 13.85 -11.10
CA PRO A 154 -1.45 13.68 -12.26
C PRO A 154 -0.89 12.81 -13.40
N ASN A 155 0.42 12.58 -13.44
CA ASN A 155 1.08 11.73 -14.45
C ASN A 155 1.59 10.39 -13.90
N ILE A 156 1.25 10.04 -12.66
CA ILE A 156 1.51 8.72 -12.09
C ILE A 156 0.14 8.06 -11.89
N ALA A 157 0.00 6.82 -12.35
CA ALA A 157 -1.24 6.08 -12.13
C ALA A 157 -1.52 6.01 -10.62
N PRO A 158 -2.73 6.36 -10.15
CA PRO A 158 -3.03 6.29 -8.73
C PRO A 158 -3.06 4.84 -8.26
N PHE A 159 -2.57 4.61 -7.05
CA PHE A 159 -2.69 3.33 -6.37
C PHE A 159 -4.07 3.24 -5.71
N TYR A 160 -4.80 2.16 -5.98
CA TYR A 160 -6.12 1.93 -5.40
C TYR A 160 -6.11 0.92 -4.26
N GLY A 161 -5.16 -0.01 -4.26
CA GLY A 161 -5.10 -1.00 -3.19
C GLY A 161 -4.40 -2.30 -3.58
N VAL A 162 -4.57 -3.27 -2.69
CA VAL A 162 -4.17 -4.65 -2.84
C VAL A 162 -5.40 -5.55 -2.82
N PHE A 163 -5.36 -6.63 -3.61
CA PHE A 163 -6.40 -7.65 -3.63
C PHE A 163 -5.77 -9.04 -3.66
N CYS A 164 -6.33 -9.98 -2.91
CA CYS A 164 -5.89 -11.37 -2.94
C CYS A 164 -6.71 -12.17 -3.95
N LEU A 165 -6.12 -12.45 -5.11
CA LEU A 165 -6.80 -13.18 -6.19
C LEU A 165 -6.74 -14.68 -5.92
N LYS A 166 -7.87 -15.26 -5.52
CA LYS A 166 -8.01 -16.68 -5.19
C LYS A 166 -7.72 -17.56 -6.40
N GLU A 167 -8.21 -17.15 -7.58
CA GLU A 167 -8.07 -17.82 -8.88
C GLU A 167 -6.60 -17.91 -9.33
N ALA A 168 -5.73 -17.05 -8.80
CA ALA A 168 -4.29 -17.04 -9.09
C ALA A 168 -3.46 -17.66 -7.94
N HIS A 169 -3.99 -18.64 -7.22
CA HIS A 169 -3.35 -19.28 -6.06
C HIS A 169 -3.11 -18.32 -4.88
N GLY A 170 -4.03 -17.39 -4.64
CA GLY A 170 -3.90 -16.42 -3.55
C GLY A 170 -2.81 -15.38 -3.78
N ARG A 171 -2.51 -15.07 -5.04
CA ARG A 171 -1.52 -14.03 -5.39
C ARG A 171 -2.05 -12.65 -5.05
N ILE A 172 -1.16 -11.82 -4.50
CA ILE A 172 -1.45 -10.41 -4.25
C ILE A 172 -1.40 -9.65 -5.58
N CYS A 173 -2.44 -8.83 -5.79
CA CYS A 173 -2.60 -7.97 -6.95
C CYS A 173 -2.46 -6.53 -6.50
N LEU A 174 -1.72 -5.71 -7.27
CA LEU A 174 -1.71 -4.26 -7.09
C LEU A 174 -2.76 -3.64 -8.01
N LEU A 175 -3.55 -2.72 -7.47
CA LEU A 175 -4.73 -2.17 -8.14
C LEU A 175 -4.50 -0.74 -8.59
N SER A 176 -4.94 -0.43 -9.80
CA SER A 176 -4.95 0.91 -10.37
C SER A 176 -6.16 1.10 -11.30
N PRO A 177 -6.43 2.32 -11.80
CA PRO A 177 -7.34 2.49 -12.94
C PRO A 177 -6.92 1.63 -14.12
N LEU A 178 -7.89 1.17 -14.90
CA LEU A 178 -7.64 0.60 -16.22
C LEU A 178 -7.31 1.72 -17.22
N MET A 179 -6.14 1.64 -17.86
CA MET A 179 -5.73 2.58 -18.89
C MET A 179 -6.20 2.09 -20.27
N GLU A 180 -7.21 2.74 -20.84
CA GLU A 180 -7.87 2.26 -22.08
C GLU A 180 -6.98 2.36 -23.33
N ASN A 181 -6.05 3.31 -23.35
CA ASN A 181 -5.18 3.60 -24.49
C ASN A 181 -3.93 2.70 -24.58
N GLY A 182 -3.83 1.68 -23.72
CA GLY A 182 -2.68 0.77 -23.72
C GLY A 182 -1.38 1.44 -23.28
N ASN A 183 -0.26 0.88 -23.72
CA ASN A 183 1.07 1.45 -23.46
C ASN A 183 1.53 2.40 -24.57
N ILE A 184 2.61 3.16 -24.33
CA ILE A 184 3.10 4.17 -25.27
C ILE A 184 3.50 3.58 -26.64
N VAL A 185 3.98 2.34 -26.70
CA VAL A 185 4.36 1.69 -27.95
C VAL A 185 3.11 1.37 -28.77
N GLU A 186 2.08 0.83 -28.13
CA GLU A 186 0.78 0.56 -28.75
C GLU A 186 0.10 1.84 -29.22
N TYR A 187 0.09 2.87 -28.37
CA TYR A 187 -0.54 4.15 -28.67
C TYR A 187 0.11 4.87 -29.87
N LEU A 188 1.44 4.83 -29.98
CA LEU A 188 2.18 5.46 -31.08
C LEU A 188 2.16 4.64 -32.38
N ALA A 189 1.77 3.38 -32.32
CA ALA A 189 1.68 2.51 -33.49
C ALA A 189 0.33 2.63 -34.24
N GLY A 190 -0.66 3.30 -33.64
CA GLY A 190 -1.93 3.67 -34.28
C GLY A 190 -1.86 5.00 -35.00
#